data_AF-A0A8X7PW88-F1
#
_entry.id   AF-A0A8X7PW88-F1
#
_cell.length_a   1.000
_cell.length_b   1.000
_cell.length_c   1.000
_cell.angle_alpha   90.00
_cell.angle_beta   90.00
_cell.angle_gamma   90.00
#
_symmetry.space_group_name_H-M   'P 1'
#
loop_
_entity.id
_entity.type
_entity.pdbx_description
1 polymer ?
#
loop_
_entity_poly.entity_id
_entity_poly.type
_entity_poly.pdbx_seq_one_letter_code
_entity_poly.pdbx_strand_id
1 'polypeptide(L)'
;MVPPLRKLRMYNNGRYQKGGGFVIDAPSLVSLYIRDYVLYDFHRIEHMPELEEAHVDMIQTVRNYKFLKAFTCARSLTLCLSFSEKERRGKE
;
A
#
# COMPACT_ATOMS: atom_id res chain seq x y z
N MET A 1 -22.11 -10.25 -16.91
CA MET A 1 -21.07 -10.56 -15.91
C MET A 1 -19.99 -9.50 -16.02
N VAL A 2 -19.54 -8.94 -14.89
CA VAL A 2 -18.42 -7.99 -14.89
C VAL A 2 -17.12 -8.81 -14.85
N PRO A 3 -16.17 -8.60 -15.77
CA PRO A 3 -14.91 -9.31 -15.74
C PRO A 3 -14.12 -8.94 -14.47
N PRO A 4 -13.40 -9.90 -13.86
CA PRO A 4 -12.63 -9.63 -12.64
C PRO A 4 -11.50 -8.64 -12.91
N LEU A 5 -11.25 -7.76 -11.95
CA LEU A 5 -10.15 -6.80 -12.05
C LEU A 5 -8.82 -7.53 -11.86
N ARG A 6 -8.02 -7.60 -12.93
CA ARG A 6 -6.72 -8.30 -12.91
C ARG A 6 -5.53 -7.37 -12.71
N LYS A 7 -5.66 -6.09 -13.06
CA LYS A 7 -4.59 -5.10 -12.98
C LYS A 7 -5.13 -3.81 -12.40
N LEU A 8 -4.45 -3.27 -11.39
CA LEU A 8 -4.81 -2.02 -10.75
C LEU A 8 -3.58 -1.13 -10.66
N ARG A 9 -3.71 0.10 -11.15
CA ARG A 9 -2.70 1.15 -10.98
C ARG A 9 -3.34 2.35 -10.33
N MET A 10 -2.80 2.78 -9.20
CA MET A 10 -3.28 3.91 -8.43
C MET A 10 -2.17 4.93 -8.26
N TYR A 11 -2.51 6.20 -8.53
CA TYR A 11 -1.63 7.34 -8.36
C TYR A 11 -2.35 8.37 -7.49
N ASN A 12 -1.87 8.55 -6.27
CA ASN A 12 -2.40 9.53 -5.34
C ASN A 12 -1.33 10.59 -5.06
N ASN A 13 -1.47 11.73 -5.73
CA ASN A 13 -0.57 12.88 -5.56
C ASN A 13 -1.12 13.92 -4.57
N GLY A 14 -2.23 13.63 -3.90
CA GLY A 14 -2.89 14.55 -3.00
C GLY A 14 -2.08 14.76 -1.72
N ARG A 15 -1.42 15.92 -1.58
CA ARG A 15 -0.80 16.32 -0.31
C ARG A 15 -1.92 16.69 0.67
N TYR A 16 -1.94 16.08 1.85
CA TYR A 16 -2.86 16.43 2.94
C TYR A 16 -4.36 16.23 2.63
N GLN A 17 -4.73 15.11 2.00
CA GLN A 17 -6.14 14.72 1.87
C GLN A 17 -6.75 14.52 3.26
N LYS A 18 -7.47 15.52 3.77
CA LYS A 18 -8.31 15.40 4.97
C LYS A 18 -9.53 14.55 4.59
N GLY A 19 -9.42 13.25 4.84
CA GLY A 19 -10.54 12.32 4.80
C GLY A 19 -10.60 11.46 3.53
N GLY A 20 -10.76 10.16 3.74
CA GLY A 20 -10.98 9.16 2.69
C GLY A 20 -9.77 8.25 2.48
N GLY A 21 -9.69 7.18 3.26
CA GLY A 21 -8.93 6.01 2.85
C GLY A 21 -9.70 5.21 1.81
N PHE A 22 -9.04 4.28 1.14
CA PHE A 22 -9.69 3.31 0.26
C PHE A 22 -9.41 1.89 0.76
N VAL A 23 -10.25 0.94 0.37
CA VAL A 23 -10.01 -0.48 0.56
C VAL A 23 -9.80 -1.11 -0.81
N ILE A 24 -8.68 -1.80 -0.98
CA ILE A 24 -8.42 -2.65 -2.14
C ILE A 24 -8.77 -4.07 -1.72
N ASP A 25 -9.92 -4.55 -2.18
CA ASP A 25 -10.39 -5.92 -2.05
C ASP A 25 -10.68 -6.47 -3.45
N ALA A 26 -9.66 -7.11 -4.03
CA ALA A 26 -9.70 -7.64 -5.39
C ALA A 26 -8.96 -8.98 -5.45
N PRO A 27 -9.61 -10.10 -5.09
CA PRO A 27 -8.93 -11.39 -4.92
C PRO A 27 -8.31 -11.93 -6.22
N SER A 28 -8.84 -11.55 -7.38
CA SER A 28 -8.33 -11.94 -8.70
C SER A 28 -7.29 -10.97 -9.28
N LEU A 29 -6.77 -10.06 -8.46
CA LEU A 29 -5.77 -9.10 -8.89
C LEU A 29 -4.42 -9.79 -9.04
N VAL A 30 -3.81 -9.64 -10.21
CA VAL A 30 -2.52 -10.25 -10.55
C VAL A 30 -1.38 -9.24 -10.50
N SER A 31 -1.68 -7.98 -10.82
CA SER A 31 -0.68 -6.90 -10.83
C SER A 31 -1.23 -5.65 -10.13
N LEU A 32 -0.48 -5.19 -9.14
CA LEU A 32 -0.76 -3.98 -8.38
C LEU A 32 0.37 -2.98 -8.53
N TYR A 33 0.02 -1.74 -8.84
CA TYR A 33 0.92 -0.60 -8.77
C TYR A 33 0.28 0.50 -7.94
N ILE A 34 0.92 0.90 -6.86
CA ILE A 34 0.50 2.00 -6.01
C ILE A 34 1.64 3.00 -5.96
N ARG A 35 1.32 4.25 -6.27
CA ARG A 35 2.14 5.41 -5.92
C ARG A 35 1.29 6.34 -5.09
N ASP A 36 1.60 6.43 -3.80
CA ASP A 36 0.83 7.25 -2.87
C ASP A 36 1.75 8.23 -2.13
N TYR A 37 1.26 9.45 -1.99
CA TYR A 37 1.95 10.47 -1.21
C TYR A 37 1.97 10.12 0.27
N VAL A 38 0.87 9.57 0.82
CA VAL A 38 0.79 9.16 2.22
C VAL A 38 -0.10 7.93 2.36
N LEU A 39 0.50 6.73 2.48
CA LEU A 39 -0.27 5.56 2.87
C LEU A 39 -0.56 5.61 4.37
N TYR A 40 -1.56 6.41 4.75
CA TYR A 40 -2.08 6.46 6.11
C TYR A 40 -2.70 5.13 6.51
N ASP A 41 -2.89 4.94 7.82
CA ASP A 41 -3.64 3.83 8.42
C ASP A 41 -5.10 3.72 7.90
N PHE A 42 -5.57 4.70 7.14
CA PHE A 42 -6.88 4.68 6.50
C PHE A 42 -6.95 3.77 5.26
N HIS A 43 -5.81 3.46 4.60
CA HIS A 43 -5.81 2.59 3.43
C HIS A 43 -5.80 1.11 3.81
N ARG A 44 -6.90 0.43 3.48
CA ARG A 44 -7.14 -1.01 3.48
C ARG A 44 -6.48 -1.70 2.30
N ILE A 45 -5.49 -2.58 2.47
CA ILE A 45 -5.12 -3.52 1.40
C ILE A 45 -5.38 -4.92 1.94
N GLU A 46 -6.37 -5.58 1.36
CA GLU A 46 -6.74 -6.94 1.75
C GLU A 46 -5.83 -7.96 1.05
N HIS A 47 -5.82 -9.18 1.58
CA HIS A 47 -5.03 -10.26 1.03
C HIS A 47 -5.53 -10.68 -0.34
N MET A 48 -4.62 -10.71 -1.33
CA MET A 48 -4.94 -11.05 -2.72
C MET A 48 -4.15 -12.30 -3.12
N PRO A 49 -4.80 -13.47 -3.17
CA PRO A 49 -4.10 -14.75 -3.36
C PRO A 49 -3.51 -14.92 -4.76
N GLU A 50 -4.09 -14.26 -5.78
CA GLU A 50 -3.61 -14.34 -7.16
C GLU A 50 -2.55 -13.28 -7.51
N LEU A 51 -2.12 -12.48 -6.53
CA LEU A 51 -1.20 -11.38 -6.77
C LEU A 51 0.18 -11.92 -7.13
N GLU A 52 0.64 -11.65 -8.35
CA GLU A 52 1.97 -12.04 -8.81
C GLU A 52 2.96 -10.90 -8.67
N GLU A 53 2.55 -9.68 -9.00
CA GLU A 53 3.41 -8.50 -9.01
C GLU A 53 2.81 -7.35 -8.20
N ALA A 54 3.60 -6.77 -7.31
CA ALA A 54 3.24 -5.60 -6.54
C ALA A 54 4.36 -4.56 -6.53
N HIS A 55 4.03 -3.32 -6.90
CA HIS A 55 4.90 -2.17 -6.77
C HIS A 55 4.24 -1.14 -5.87
N VAL A 56 4.91 -0.76 -4.79
CA VAL A 56 4.39 0.19 -3.81
C VAL A 56 5.43 1.29 -3.58
N ASP A 57 5.13 2.47 -4.10
CA ASP A 57 5.92 3.70 -3.96
C ASP A 57 5.23 4.64 -2.98
N MET A 58 5.88 4.91 -1.84
CA MET A 58 5.40 5.78 -0.78
C MET A 58 6.34 6.97 -0.60
N ILE A 59 5.82 8.15 -0.91
CA ILE A 59 6.62 9.38 -0.95
C ILE A 59 6.84 9.95 0.46
N GLN A 60 5.85 9.86 1.36
CA GLN A 60 6.04 10.23 2.78
C GLN A 60 6.37 9.05 3.67
N THR A 61 6.88 9.40 4.84
CA THR A 61 7.21 8.50 5.93
C THR A 61 6.09 7.53 6.30
N VAL A 62 6.36 6.23 6.19
CA VAL A 62 5.48 5.16 6.65
C VAL A 62 5.57 5.02 8.17
N ARG A 63 4.43 5.04 8.86
CA ARG A 63 4.35 4.83 10.32
C ARG A 63 3.88 3.42 10.72
N ASN A 64 3.18 2.73 9.84
CA ASN A 64 2.60 1.41 10.11
C ASN A 64 2.84 0.46 8.92
N TYR A 65 3.34 -0.73 9.23
CA TYR A 65 3.74 -1.77 8.27
C TYR A 65 2.73 -2.92 8.17
N LYS A 66 1.58 -2.85 8.84
CA LYS A 66 0.56 -3.92 8.82
C LYS A 66 0.06 -4.26 7.41
N PHE A 67 0.06 -3.30 6.49
CA PHE A 67 -0.36 -3.51 5.10
C PHE A 67 0.55 -4.47 4.32
N LEU A 68 1.81 -4.66 4.73
CA LEU A 68 2.74 -5.58 4.07
C LEU A 68 2.24 -7.03 4.10
N LYS A 69 1.38 -7.38 5.07
CA LYS A 69 0.73 -8.70 5.15
C LYS A 69 -0.14 -9.02 3.94
N ALA A 70 -0.65 -8.01 3.24
CA ALA A 70 -1.46 -8.21 2.04
C ALA A 70 -0.66 -8.78 0.87
N PHE A 71 0.66 -8.56 0.86
CA PHE A 71 1.55 -8.90 -0.24
C PHE A 71 2.30 -10.21 -0.05
N THR A 72 1.93 -11.03 0.94
CA THR A 72 2.63 -12.30 1.22
C THR A 72 2.55 -13.31 0.07
N CYS A 73 1.54 -13.22 -0.79
CA CYS A 73 1.41 -14.06 -1.99
C CYS A 73 2.15 -13.52 -3.21
N ALA A 74 2.63 -12.27 -3.18
CA ALA A 74 3.30 -11.65 -4.32
C ALA A 74 4.59 -12.39 -4.67
N ARG A 75 4.73 -12.84 -5.92
CA ARG A 75 5.97 -13.43 -6.44
C ARG A 75 7.07 -12.38 -6.63
N SER A 76 6.67 -11.17 -6.99
CA SER A 76 7.55 -10.02 -7.15
C SER A 76 6.99 -8.83 -6.37
N LEU A 77 7.78 -8.32 -5.43
CA LEU A 77 7.41 -7.19 -4.59
C LEU A 77 8.50 -6.11 -4.66
N THR A 78 8.12 -4.92 -5.11
CA THR A 78 8.96 -3.72 -5.07
C THR A 78 8.39 -2.74 -4.06
N LEU A 79 9.22 -2.34 -3.10
CA LEU A 79 8.87 -1.38 -2.05
C LEU A 79 9.81 -0.18 -2.13
N CYS A 80 9.27 1.01 -2.39
CA CYS A 80 9.98 2.28 -2.26
C CYS A 80 9.35 3.03 -1.08
N LEU A 81 9.91 2.86 0.11
CA LEU A 81 9.35 3.40 1.36
C LEU A 81 10.36 4.32 2.03
N SER A 82 9.89 5.47 2.51
CA SER A 82 10.66 6.32 3.43
C SER A 82 10.30 5.97 4.87
N PHE A 83 11.29 5.67 5.72
CA PHE A 83 11.07 5.36 7.13
C PHE A 83 11.42 6.56 8.02
N SER A 84 10.75 6.70 9.16
CA SER A 84 11.17 7.60 10.25
C SER A 84 11.39 6.75 11.47
N GLU A 85 12.65 6.65 11.88
CA GLU A 85 12.96 6.22 13.22
C GLU A 85 12.44 7.30 14.18
N LYS A 86 11.46 6.94 15.00
CA LYS A 86 11.26 7.67 16.24
C LYS A 86 12.38 7.22 17.18
N GLU A 87 13.48 7.95 17.16
CA GLU A 87 14.46 7.88 18.23
C GLU A 87 13.70 8.20 19.53
N ARG A 88 13.58 7.18 20.40
CA ARG A 88 13.10 7.39 21.76
C ARG A 88 14.16 8.23 22.45
N ARG A 89 14.01 9.55 22.42
CA ARG A 89 14.72 10.43 23.34
C ARG A 89 14.26 10.02 24.74
N GLY A 90 15.06 9.17 25.39
CA GLY A 90 14.97 8.94 26.82
C GLY A 90 15.02 10.30 27.49
N LYS A 91 14.00 10.62 28.27
CA LYS A 91 14.08 11.71 29.22
C LYS A 91 14.95 11.18 30.35
N GLU A 92 16.16 11.72 30.45
CA GLU A 92 17.05 11.63 31.61
C GLU A 92 16.35 12.21 32.84
#